data_AF-A0A383B4V6-F1
#
_entry.id   AF-A0A383B4V6-F1
#
_cell.length_a   1.000
_cell.length_b   1.000
_cell.length_c   1.000
_cell.angle_alpha   90.00
_cell.angle_beta   90.00
_cell.angle_gamma   90.00
#
_symmetry.space_group_name_H-M   'P 1'
#
loop_
_entity.id
_entity.type
_entity.pdbx_description
1 polymer ?
#
loop_
_entity_poly.entity_id
_entity_poly.type
_entity_poly.pdbx_seq_one_letter_code
_entity_poly.pdbx_strand_id
1 'polypeptide(L)'
;GRTNLPEMGMRLDTDNPLRGRTFNPWNKGLTPGGSSGGEAAAIATGMSPFGLGNDIGGSLRNPAYCCGIASLKSTIGRIPFVSSIDPFVDMGISGAFLTDGPMARSVKDLKAGLAVMAGRHIDDPQSVDAPLDGPIPTKPKAALVKEISNFKLPDATIKEIEKAGSILSDNGWQVEEVEAPEVERVYEIWGTVLNNGLLEVLPDEMFKPETAEYLNRFGEPFINNGINLDEALIERRRLRRLWSSFLT
;
A
#
# COMPACT_ATOMS: atom_id res chain seq x y z
N GLY A 1 4.50 20.21 8.05
CA GLY A 1 4.36 19.68 9.43
C GLY A 1 4.67 18.19 9.42
N ARG A 2 4.46 17.49 10.55
CA ARG A 2 4.46 16.01 10.61
C ARG A 2 3.04 15.55 10.94
N THR A 3 2.53 14.58 10.21
CA THR A 3 1.18 14.03 10.40
C THR A 3 1.23 12.79 11.30
N ASN A 4 0.06 12.43 11.82
CA ASN A 4 -0.07 11.34 12.79
C ASN A 4 -0.08 9.95 12.10
N LEU A 5 0.42 8.93 12.79
CA LEU A 5 0.49 7.54 12.34
C LEU A 5 0.30 6.60 13.54
N PRO A 6 -0.10 5.32 13.36
CA PRO A 6 -0.04 4.35 14.46
C PRO A 6 1.40 4.06 14.89
N GLU A 7 1.57 3.47 16.07
CA GLU A 7 2.86 3.04 16.59
C GLU A 7 3.63 2.24 15.53
N MET A 8 4.83 2.72 15.18
CA MET A 8 5.70 2.15 14.14
C MET A 8 5.06 1.98 12.75
N GLY A 9 3.90 2.60 12.49
CA GLY A 9 3.14 2.38 11.25
C GLY A 9 2.41 1.04 11.17
N MET A 10 2.26 0.31 12.28
CA MET A 10 1.80 -1.10 12.28
C MET A 10 0.30 -1.25 12.56
N ARG A 11 -0.56 -0.51 11.85
CA ARG A 11 -2.01 -0.67 11.96
C ARG A 11 -2.75 -0.06 10.77
N LEU A 12 -3.90 -0.65 10.41
CA LEU A 12 -4.86 -0.09 9.42
C LEU A 12 -5.88 0.86 10.09
N ASP A 13 -5.45 1.54 11.14
CA ASP A 13 -6.13 2.63 11.83
C ASP A 13 -5.05 3.58 12.37
N THR A 14 -5.37 4.84 12.62
CA THR A 14 -4.39 5.83 13.03
C THR A 14 -4.68 6.33 14.44
N ASP A 15 -4.05 5.67 15.42
CA ASP A 15 -4.00 6.12 16.81
C ASP A 15 -2.65 5.75 17.45
N ASN A 16 -2.21 6.53 18.43
CA ASN A 16 -1.07 6.19 19.25
C ASN A 16 -1.13 6.95 20.60
N PRO A 17 -0.40 6.51 21.63
CA PRO A 17 -0.38 7.18 22.93
C PRO A 17 0.16 8.62 22.93
N LEU A 18 1.03 8.97 21.97
CA LEU A 18 1.72 10.26 21.93
C LEU A 18 0.84 11.40 21.41
N ARG A 19 -0.02 11.13 20.42
CA ARG A 19 -0.82 12.12 19.69
C ARG A 19 -2.32 11.82 19.72
N GLY A 20 -2.71 10.66 20.23
CA GLY A 20 -4.09 10.19 20.23
C GLY A 20 -4.58 9.76 18.86
N ARG A 21 -5.91 9.65 18.74
CA ARG A 21 -6.61 9.15 17.55
C ARG A 21 -6.76 10.25 16.50
N THR A 22 -6.43 9.90 15.25
CA THR A 22 -6.88 10.66 14.08
C THR A 22 -8.30 10.23 13.74
N PHE A 23 -9.19 11.18 13.51
CA PHE A 23 -10.56 10.88 13.10
C PHE A 23 -10.70 10.93 11.57
N ASN A 24 -11.55 10.06 11.03
CA ASN A 24 -11.95 10.18 9.63
C ASN A 24 -12.71 11.51 9.42
N PRO A 25 -12.37 12.29 8.39
CA PRO A 25 -12.94 13.61 8.14
C PRO A 25 -14.42 13.59 7.76
N TRP A 26 -14.92 12.47 7.23
CA TRP A 26 -16.31 12.31 6.80
C TRP A 26 -17.21 11.81 7.92
N ASN A 27 -16.69 11.00 8.83
CA ASN A 27 -17.42 10.47 9.97
C ASN A 27 -16.47 10.03 11.09
N LYS A 28 -16.52 10.68 12.26
CA LYS A 28 -15.64 10.38 13.41
C LYS A 28 -15.81 8.96 13.96
N GLY A 29 -16.92 8.27 13.68
CA GLY A 29 -17.14 6.87 14.04
C GLY A 29 -16.43 5.86 13.13
N LEU A 30 -15.78 6.31 12.05
CA LEU A 30 -15.05 5.47 11.11
C LEU A 30 -13.53 5.66 11.24
N THR A 31 -12.76 4.66 10.78
CA THR A 31 -11.29 4.74 10.67
C THR A 31 -10.89 5.73 9.57
N PRO A 32 -9.85 6.58 9.76
CA PRO A 32 -9.21 7.29 8.66
C PRO A 32 -8.31 6.37 7.81
N GLY A 33 -8.21 5.09 8.16
CA GLY A 33 -7.24 4.13 7.63
C GLY A 33 -5.89 4.22 8.33
N GLY A 34 -4.95 3.39 7.91
CA GLY A 34 -3.57 3.44 8.40
C GLY A 34 -2.56 2.80 7.45
N SER A 35 -1.27 3.10 7.59
CA SER A 35 -0.69 3.92 8.66
C SER A 35 -0.71 5.43 8.39
N SER A 36 -0.83 5.84 7.12
CA SER A 36 -0.80 7.26 6.72
C SER A 36 -2.12 8.01 6.91
N GLY A 37 -2.93 7.64 7.92
CA GLY A 37 -4.27 8.21 8.13
C GLY A 37 -4.26 9.66 8.58
N GLY A 38 -3.22 10.11 9.30
CA GLY A 38 -3.04 11.53 9.62
C GLY A 38 -2.86 12.39 8.38
N GLU A 39 -2.06 11.92 7.42
CA GLU A 39 -1.83 12.60 6.15
C GLU A 39 -3.11 12.62 5.30
N ALA A 40 -3.81 11.49 5.21
CA ALA A 40 -5.05 11.38 4.46
C ALA A 40 -6.14 12.33 4.99
N ALA A 41 -6.31 12.39 6.32
CA ALA A 41 -7.25 13.31 6.96
C ALA A 41 -6.85 14.78 6.76
N ALA A 42 -5.56 15.11 6.87
CA ALA A 42 -5.05 16.47 6.66
C ALA A 42 -5.30 16.95 5.21
N ILE A 43 -5.09 16.09 4.21
CA ILE A 43 -5.34 16.42 2.81
C ILE A 43 -6.84 16.55 2.54
N ALA A 44 -7.65 15.62 3.04
CA ALA A 44 -9.10 15.62 2.83
C ALA A 44 -9.77 16.88 3.42
N THR A 45 -9.26 17.37 4.55
CA THR A 45 -9.77 18.58 5.22
C THR A 45 -9.13 19.88 4.73
N GLY A 46 -8.21 19.81 3.76
CA GLY A 46 -7.57 20.99 3.18
C GLY A 46 -6.46 21.62 4.05
N MET A 47 -6.00 20.92 5.11
CA MET A 47 -4.87 21.37 5.92
C MET A 47 -3.55 21.32 5.14
N SER A 48 -3.44 20.38 4.20
CA SER A 48 -2.33 20.29 3.24
C SER A 48 -2.85 20.05 1.82
N PRO A 49 -2.23 20.62 0.77
CA PRO A 49 -2.56 20.27 -0.61
C PRO A 49 -1.96 18.93 -1.05
N PHE A 50 -0.89 18.48 -0.39
CA PHE A 50 -0.06 17.35 -0.79
C PHE A 50 0.62 16.73 0.44
N GLY A 51 0.82 15.43 0.42
CA GLY A 51 1.43 14.69 1.52
C GLY A 51 2.26 13.51 1.05
N LEU A 52 3.03 12.95 1.99
CA LEU A 52 3.90 11.81 1.78
C LEU A 52 3.61 10.75 2.84
N GLY A 53 3.71 9.49 2.44
CA GLY A 53 3.69 8.35 3.34
C GLY A 53 4.37 7.15 2.68
N ASN A 54 4.18 5.97 3.26
CA ASN A 54 4.73 4.71 2.76
C ASN A 54 3.67 3.62 2.73
N ASP A 55 3.88 2.62 1.88
CA ASP A 55 2.96 1.51 1.64
C ASP A 55 3.73 0.19 1.53
N ILE A 56 3.56 -0.67 2.55
CA ILE A 56 4.03 -2.07 2.56
C ILE A 56 2.87 -3.01 2.21
N GLY A 57 1.70 -2.74 2.77
CA GLY A 57 0.50 -3.59 2.68
C GLY A 57 -0.79 -2.82 2.45
N GLY A 58 -0.70 -1.60 1.90
CA GLY A 58 -1.84 -0.70 1.68
C GLY A 58 -1.76 0.63 2.42
N SER A 59 -0.65 0.95 3.08
CA SER A 59 -0.59 2.06 4.03
C SER A 59 -0.64 3.48 3.43
N LEU A 60 -0.60 3.60 2.10
CA LEU A 60 -1.01 4.80 1.37
C LEU A 60 -2.46 4.66 0.87
N ARG A 61 -2.74 3.54 0.19
CA ARG A 61 -4.00 3.28 -0.52
C ARG A 61 -5.21 3.15 0.40
N ASN A 62 -5.06 2.52 1.56
CA ASN A 62 -6.12 2.31 2.54
C ASN A 62 -6.56 3.64 3.19
N PRO A 63 -5.65 4.49 3.72
CA PRO A 63 -6.02 5.83 4.17
C PRO A 63 -6.65 6.70 3.08
N ALA A 64 -6.12 6.63 1.86
CA ALA A 64 -6.66 7.39 0.74
C ALA A 64 -8.10 6.98 0.40
N TYR A 65 -8.37 5.66 0.38
CA TYR A 65 -9.72 5.10 0.25
C TYR A 65 -10.65 5.59 1.38
N CYS A 66 -10.22 5.46 2.64
CA CYS A 66 -11.04 5.84 3.80
C CYS A 66 -11.35 7.34 3.85
N CYS A 67 -10.39 8.19 3.46
CA CYS A 67 -10.52 9.65 3.53
C CYS A 67 -10.92 10.29 2.19
N GLY A 68 -11.21 9.52 1.14
CA GLY A 68 -11.72 10.05 -0.13
C GLY A 68 -10.72 10.95 -0.88
N ILE A 69 -9.44 10.57 -0.86
CA ILE A 69 -8.37 11.26 -1.60
C ILE A 69 -7.64 10.29 -2.54
N ALA A 70 -6.69 10.80 -3.31
CA ALA A 70 -5.84 9.99 -4.18
C ALA A 70 -4.48 9.72 -3.53
N SER A 71 -3.92 8.55 -3.82
CA SER A 71 -2.54 8.19 -3.46
C SER A 71 -1.91 7.36 -4.57
N LEU A 72 -0.58 7.38 -4.65
CA LEU A 72 0.17 6.53 -5.58
C LEU A 72 1.21 5.71 -4.81
N LYS A 73 1.04 4.39 -4.82
CA LYS A 73 2.15 3.47 -4.51
C LYS A 73 2.91 3.20 -5.80
N SER A 74 4.13 3.71 -5.92
CA SER A 74 4.95 3.48 -7.11
C SER A 74 5.49 2.05 -7.18
N THR A 75 6.10 1.71 -8.31
CA THR A 75 6.99 0.56 -8.41
C THR A 75 8.14 0.71 -7.39
N ILE A 76 8.56 -0.38 -6.77
CA ILE A 76 9.71 -0.40 -5.86
C ILE A 76 10.95 0.10 -6.61
N GLY A 77 11.77 0.92 -5.95
CA GLY A 77 12.96 1.56 -6.52
C GLY A 77 12.65 2.81 -7.37
N ARG A 78 11.37 3.17 -7.56
CA ARG A 78 11.00 4.41 -8.27
C ARG A 78 11.33 5.67 -7.46
N ILE A 79 10.93 5.66 -6.19
CA ILE A 79 11.25 6.68 -5.21
C ILE A 79 12.30 6.03 -4.30
N PRO A 80 13.46 6.67 -4.08
CA PRO A 80 14.52 6.09 -3.28
C PRO A 80 14.11 6.08 -1.80
N PHE A 81 14.39 4.98 -1.11
CA PHE A 81 14.23 4.88 0.34
C PHE A 81 15.53 5.28 1.03
N VAL A 82 15.56 6.46 1.63
CA VAL A 82 16.71 6.96 2.40
C VAL A 82 16.25 7.30 3.80
N SER A 83 16.61 6.46 4.77
CA SER A 83 16.27 6.71 6.17
C SER A 83 16.93 8.01 6.66
N SER A 84 16.14 8.82 7.35
CA SER A 84 16.62 9.97 8.13
C SER A 84 16.57 9.71 9.64
N ILE A 85 16.29 8.47 10.04
CA ILE A 85 16.16 8.04 11.43
C ILE A 85 17.40 7.22 11.78
N ASP A 86 18.29 7.79 12.58
CA ASP A 86 19.47 7.08 13.11
C ASP A 86 19.07 6.31 14.38
N PRO A 87 19.46 5.02 14.57
CA PRO A 87 20.30 4.16 13.72
C PRO A 87 19.53 3.22 12.79
N PHE A 88 18.31 3.59 12.40
CA PHE A 88 17.52 2.76 11.50
C PHE A 88 18.13 2.75 10.09
N VAL A 89 18.62 1.57 9.68
CA VAL A 89 19.27 1.36 8.39
C VAL A 89 18.28 0.84 7.34
N ASP A 90 17.59 -0.28 7.63
CA ASP A 90 16.75 -0.98 6.65
C ASP A 90 15.66 -1.85 7.35
N MET A 91 14.63 -2.23 6.58
CA MET A 91 13.55 -3.12 7.03
C MET A 91 13.82 -4.61 6.72
N GLY A 92 15.04 -4.96 6.31
CA GLY A 92 15.42 -6.30 5.90
C GLY A 92 14.54 -6.79 4.74
N ILE A 93 14.15 -8.06 4.80
CA ILE A 93 13.35 -8.66 3.73
C ILE A 93 11.97 -8.02 3.57
N SER A 94 11.41 -7.43 4.63
CA SER A 94 10.14 -6.70 4.56
C SER A 94 10.23 -5.41 3.74
N GLY A 95 11.43 -4.83 3.63
CA GLY A 95 11.71 -3.71 2.72
C GLY A 95 11.43 -4.04 1.26
N ALA A 96 11.38 -5.32 0.88
CA ALA A 96 11.03 -5.77 -0.47
C ALA A 96 9.58 -5.48 -0.89
N PHE A 97 8.75 -4.91 -0.02
CA PHE A 97 7.40 -4.42 -0.32
C PHE A 97 7.22 -2.93 -0.10
N LEU A 98 8.13 -2.30 0.65
CA LEU A 98 8.05 -0.90 1.03
C LEU A 98 8.13 -0.01 -0.21
N THR A 99 7.31 1.02 -0.23
CA THR A 99 7.42 2.10 -1.20
C THR A 99 6.92 3.38 -0.57
N ASP A 100 7.74 4.43 -0.55
CA ASP A 100 7.25 5.79 -0.29
C ASP A 100 6.39 6.26 -1.47
N GLY A 101 5.44 7.15 -1.20
CA GLY A 101 4.56 7.62 -2.26
C GLY A 101 3.76 8.88 -1.92
N PRO A 102 3.35 9.62 -2.97
CA PRO A 102 2.56 10.83 -2.81
C PRO A 102 1.10 10.56 -2.48
N MET A 103 0.50 11.50 -1.75
CA MET A 103 -0.93 11.59 -1.45
C MET A 103 -1.42 13.00 -1.79
N ALA A 104 -2.58 13.12 -2.44
CA ALA A 104 -3.15 14.41 -2.85
C ALA A 104 -4.65 14.30 -3.16
N ARG A 105 -5.32 15.43 -3.45
CA ARG A 105 -6.73 15.42 -3.90
C ARG A 105 -6.90 15.18 -5.40
N SER A 106 -5.82 15.23 -6.19
CA SER A 106 -5.88 15.06 -7.64
C SER A 106 -4.74 14.21 -8.17
N VAL A 107 -5.01 13.47 -9.26
CA VAL A 107 -3.99 12.66 -9.98
C VAL A 107 -2.89 13.56 -10.56
N LYS A 108 -3.22 14.80 -10.94
CA LYS A 108 -2.24 15.78 -11.45
C LYS A 108 -1.18 16.10 -10.39
N ASP A 109 -1.60 16.31 -9.14
CA ASP A 109 -0.69 16.60 -8.03
C ASP A 109 0.16 15.38 -7.67
N LEU A 110 -0.40 14.17 -7.76
CA LEU A 110 0.37 12.93 -7.62
C LEU A 110 1.45 12.81 -8.70
N LYS A 111 1.13 13.10 -9.97
CA LYS A 111 2.12 13.09 -11.06
C LYS A 111 3.23 14.11 -10.82
N ALA A 112 2.88 15.32 -10.38
CA ALA A 112 3.86 16.35 -10.06
C ALA A 112 4.78 15.94 -8.90
N GLY A 113 4.22 15.39 -7.81
CA GLY A 113 4.99 14.89 -6.68
C GLY A 113 5.92 13.74 -7.05
N LEU A 114 5.41 12.76 -7.80
CA LEU A 114 6.23 11.64 -8.30
C LEU A 114 7.41 12.16 -9.14
N ALA A 115 7.20 13.15 -10.00
CA ALA A 115 8.25 13.67 -10.87
C ALA A 115 9.39 14.35 -10.11
N VAL A 116 9.12 14.88 -8.91
CA VAL A 116 10.14 15.48 -8.04
C VAL A 116 10.88 14.42 -7.23
N MET A 117 10.18 13.39 -6.78
CA MET A 117 10.73 12.38 -5.86
C MET A 117 11.40 11.20 -6.56
N ALA A 118 11.04 10.93 -7.82
CA ALA A 118 11.57 9.79 -8.54
C ALA A 118 13.02 10.01 -8.99
N GLY A 119 13.83 8.97 -8.88
CA GLY A 119 15.22 8.99 -9.33
C GLY A 119 16.11 8.07 -8.52
N ARG A 120 17.28 7.76 -9.06
CA ARG A 120 18.31 7.01 -8.36
C ARG A 120 18.94 7.87 -7.27
N HIS A 121 19.20 7.24 -6.14
CA HIS A 121 19.95 7.80 -5.02
C HIS A 121 21.12 6.89 -4.65
N ILE A 122 22.24 7.47 -4.20
CA ILE A 122 23.46 6.69 -3.88
C ILE A 122 23.27 5.81 -2.64
N ASP A 123 22.50 6.29 -1.67
CA ASP A 123 22.23 5.59 -0.41
C ASP A 123 21.12 4.53 -0.53
N ASP A 124 20.45 4.44 -1.70
CA ASP A 124 19.48 3.38 -1.98
C ASP A 124 19.91 2.58 -3.22
N PRO A 125 20.54 1.41 -3.05
CA PRO A 125 20.98 0.58 -4.16
C PRO A 125 19.82 -0.05 -4.98
N GLN A 126 18.58 -0.01 -4.48
CA GLN A 126 17.41 -0.50 -5.21
C GLN A 126 16.78 0.58 -6.10
N SER A 127 17.14 1.85 -5.89
CA SER A 127 16.61 2.97 -6.65
C SER A 127 17.11 2.99 -8.11
N VAL A 128 16.25 3.42 -9.04
CA VAL A 128 16.53 3.41 -10.47
C VAL A 128 16.10 4.68 -11.18
N ASP A 129 16.89 5.09 -12.19
CA ASP A 129 16.55 6.18 -13.11
C ASP A 129 15.69 5.68 -14.28
N ALA A 130 14.55 5.08 -13.96
CA ALA A 130 13.60 4.71 -15.00
C ALA A 130 12.91 5.97 -15.56
N PRO A 131 12.57 6.05 -16.85
CA PRO A 131 11.72 7.13 -17.37
C PRO A 131 10.34 7.16 -16.67
N LEU A 132 9.77 8.35 -16.52
CA LEU A 132 8.42 8.55 -15.97
C LEU A 132 7.33 8.38 -17.03
N ASP A 133 7.62 8.82 -18.24
CA ASP A 133 6.75 8.63 -19.39
C ASP A 133 7.32 7.50 -20.26
N GLY A 134 6.41 6.72 -20.84
CA GLY A 134 6.71 5.57 -21.68
C GLY A 134 5.65 5.40 -22.76
N PRO A 135 5.78 4.37 -23.62
CA PRO A 135 4.80 4.12 -24.67
C PRO A 135 3.43 3.81 -24.04
N ILE A 136 2.40 4.52 -24.50
CA ILE A 136 1.00 4.24 -24.14
C ILE A 136 0.39 3.43 -25.29
N PRO A 137 -0.19 2.24 -25.03
CA PRO A 137 -0.85 1.46 -26.07
C PRO A 137 -1.98 2.24 -26.75
N THR A 138 -2.14 2.08 -28.07
CA THR A 138 -3.22 2.74 -28.83
C THR A 138 -4.62 2.26 -28.39
N LYS A 139 -4.70 1.04 -27.89
CA LYS A 139 -5.90 0.45 -27.29
C LYS A 139 -5.54 -0.15 -25.93
N PRO A 140 -5.57 0.65 -24.85
CA PRO A 140 -5.22 0.17 -23.51
C PRO A 140 -6.26 -0.84 -23.02
N LYS A 141 -5.84 -1.77 -22.16
CA LYS A 141 -6.70 -2.81 -21.58
C LYS A 141 -6.85 -2.61 -20.07
N ALA A 142 -8.03 -2.91 -19.54
CA ALA A 142 -8.29 -2.95 -18.11
C ALA A 142 -9.01 -4.24 -17.71
N ALA A 143 -8.44 -4.93 -16.74
CA ALA A 143 -9.05 -6.05 -16.04
C ALA A 143 -9.95 -5.53 -14.91
N LEU A 144 -11.24 -5.89 -14.93
CA LEU A 144 -12.16 -5.67 -13.83
C LEU A 144 -12.27 -6.93 -12.99
N VAL A 145 -11.82 -6.84 -11.74
CA VAL A 145 -11.92 -7.93 -10.77
C VAL A 145 -13.07 -7.61 -9.83
N LYS A 146 -14.19 -8.32 -9.96
CA LYS A 146 -15.39 -8.15 -9.12
C LYS A 146 -15.61 -9.30 -8.12
N GLU A 147 -14.80 -10.34 -8.24
CA GLU A 147 -14.85 -11.51 -7.38
C GLU A 147 -13.44 -11.84 -6.91
N ILE A 148 -13.33 -12.23 -5.65
CA ILE A 148 -12.10 -12.73 -5.04
C ILE A 148 -12.50 -14.01 -4.32
N SER A 149 -11.78 -15.10 -4.57
CA SER A 149 -12.01 -16.38 -3.90
C SER A 149 -12.09 -16.19 -2.39
N ASN A 150 -13.06 -16.89 -1.78
CA ASN A 150 -13.34 -16.86 -0.33
C ASN A 150 -13.59 -15.47 0.28
N PHE A 151 -13.82 -14.43 -0.54
CA PHE A 151 -14.09 -13.08 -0.06
C PHE A 151 -15.26 -12.42 -0.81
N LYS A 152 -16.34 -12.13 -0.09
CA LYS A 152 -17.46 -11.37 -0.66
C LYS A 152 -17.16 -9.87 -0.63
N LEU A 153 -16.92 -9.28 -1.81
CA LEU A 153 -16.86 -7.83 -1.94
C LEU A 153 -18.20 -7.19 -1.54
N PRO A 154 -18.21 -6.04 -0.86
CA PRO A 154 -19.43 -5.27 -0.64
C PRO A 154 -20.04 -4.81 -1.97
N ASP A 155 -21.37 -4.84 -2.09
CA ASP A 155 -22.09 -4.43 -3.31
C ASP A 155 -21.76 -2.99 -3.74
N ALA A 156 -21.52 -2.10 -2.77
CA ALA A 156 -21.08 -0.73 -3.03
C ALA A 156 -19.69 -0.68 -3.71
N THR A 157 -18.78 -1.57 -3.34
CA THR A 157 -17.46 -1.69 -3.96
C THR A 157 -17.58 -2.21 -5.39
N ILE A 158 -18.41 -3.25 -5.61
CA ILE A 158 -18.69 -3.79 -6.95
C ILE A 158 -19.23 -2.69 -7.86
N LYS A 159 -20.21 -1.91 -7.38
CA LYS A 159 -20.79 -0.78 -8.13
C LYS A 159 -19.76 0.26 -8.56
N GLU A 160 -18.81 0.63 -7.69
CA GLU A 160 -17.76 1.59 -8.05
C GLU A 160 -16.72 0.99 -9.00
N ILE A 161 -16.44 -0.33 -8.92
CA ILE A 161 -15.60 -1.04 -9.90
C ILE A 161 -16.26 -1.03 -11.28
N GLU A 162 -17.57 -1.33 -11.35
CA GLU A 162 -18.33 -1.31 -12.61
C GLU A 162 -18.35 0.09 -13.23
N LYS A 163 -18.59 1.12 -12.41
CA LYS A 163 -18.54 2.52 -12.84
C LYS A 163 -17.16 2.92 -13.38
N ALA A 164 -16.08 2.51 -12.71
CA ALA A 164 -14.72 2.73 -13.21
C ALA A 164 -14.52 2.03 -14.57
N GLY A 165 -15.03 0.81 -14.72
CA GLY A 165 -15.07 0.10 -15.99
C GLY A 165 -15.79 0.86 -17.10
N SER A 166 -16.99 1.38 -16.83
CA SER A 166 -17.74 2.19 -17.80
C SER A 166 -16.95 3.43 -18.21
N ILE A 167 -16.37 4.16 -17.26
CA ILE A 167 -15.55 5.35 -17.54
C ILE A 167 -14.36 4.99 -18.45
N LEU A 168 -13.67 3.89 -18.19
CA LEU A 168 -12.55 3.44 -19.02
C LEU A 168 -13.01 3.05 -20.44
N SER A 169 -14.10 2.30 -20.54
CA SER A 169 -14.71 1.89 -21.82
C SER A 169 -15.10 3.10 -22.66
N ASP A 170 -15.75 4.10 -22.06
CA ASP A 170 -16.14 5.36 -22.71
C ASP A 170 -14.92 6.18 -23.20
N ASN A 171 -13.75 5.95 -22.61
CA ASN A 171 -12.47 6.55 -23.00
C ASN A 171 -11.64 5.62 -23.92
N GLY A 172 -12.25 4.60 -24.52
CA GLY A 172 -11.63 3.76 -25.54
C GLY A 172 -10.77 2.61 -25.01
N TRP A 173 -10.83 2.31 -23.71
CA TRP A 173 -10.16 1.13 -23.16
C TRP A 173 -10.93 -0.15 -23.51
N GLN A 174 -10.20 -1.23 -23.76
CA GLN A 174 -10.78 -2.57 -23.75
C GLN A 174 -10.92 -3.04 -22.29
N VAL A 175 -12.16 -3.12 -21.83
CA VAL A 175 -12.47 -3.50 -20.45
C VAL A 175 -13.00 -4.92 -20.43
N GLU A 176 -12.41 -5.78 -19.59
CA GLU A 176 -12.77 -7.19 -19.48
C GLU A 176 -12.93 -7.56 -18.01
N GLU A 177 -14.05 -8.22 -17.68
CA GLU A 177 -14.23 -8.83 -16.38
C GLU A 177 -13.44 -10.12 -16.31
N VAL A 178 -12.59 -10.25 -15.29
CA VAL A 178 -11.64 -11.35 -15.16
C VAL A 178 -11.48 -11.79 -13.70
N GLU A 179 -11.06 -13.04 -13.53
CA GLU A 179 -10.61 -13.56 -12.25
C GLU A 179 -9.14 -13.18 -12.02
N ALA A 180 -8.83 -12.62 -10.86
CA ALA A 180 -7.47 -12.26 -10.50
C ALA A 180 -6.65 -13.52 -10.14
N PRO A 181 -5.43 -13.67 -10.65
CA PRO A 181 -4.64 -14.87 -10.42
C PRO A 181 -4.17 -14.97 -8.96
N GLU A 182 -4.63 -16.02 -8.26
CA GLU A 182 -4.09 -16.48 -6.98
C GLU A 182 -3.95 -15.39 -5.88
N VAL A 183 -4.95 -14.52 -5.75
CA VAL A 183 -4.94 -13.39 -4.78
C VAL A 183 -4.70 -13.86 -3.34
N GLU A 184 -5.31 -14.97 -2.93
CA GLU A 184 -5.10 -15.55 -1.59
C GLU A 184 -3.65 -15.96 -1.37
N ARG A 185 -3.04 -16.60 -2.37
CA ARG A 185 -1.64 -17.01 -2.32
C ARG A 185 -0.69 -15.81 -2.28
N VAL A 186 -1.02 -14.73 -2.99
CA VAL A 186 -0.30 -13.46 -2.88
C VAL A 186 -0.37 -12.91 -1.46
N TYR A 187 -1.54 -12.92 -0.83
CA TYR A 187 -1.74 -12.44 0.54
C TYR A 187 -0.96 -13.28 1.56
N GLU A 188 -1.03 -14.61 1.43
CA GLU A 188 -0.27 -15.55 2.28
C GLU A 188 1.24 -15.31 2.18
N ILE A 189 1.79 -15.26 0.97
CA ILE A 189 3.24 -15.08 0.76
C ILE A 189 3.70 -13.68 1.19
N TRP A 190 2.90 -12.65 0.98
CA TRP A 190 3.19 -11.31 1.50
C TRP A 190 3.27 -11.33 3.03
N GLY A 191 2.30 -11.95 3.70
CA GLY A 191 2.26 -12.05 5.16
C GLY A 191 3.41 -12.87 5.74
N THR A 192 3.78 -14.01 5.12
CA THR A 192 4.92 -14.83 5.56
C THR A 192 6.23 -14.04 5.46
N VAL A 193 6.48 -13.35 4.35
CA VAL A 193 7.71 -12.56 4.19
C VAL A 193 7.73 -11.35 5.13
N LEU A 194 6.58 -10.73 5.41
CA LEU A 194 6.50 -9.63 6.36
C LEU A 194 6.77 -10.08 7.80
N ASN A 195 6.27 -11.25 8.20
CA ASN A 195 6.47 -11.79 9.55
C ASN A 195 7.90 -12.25 9.81
N ASN A 196 8.58 -12.85 8.81
CA ASN A 196 10.00 -13.25 8.89
C ASN A 196 10.99 -12.06 8.75
N GLY A 197 10.54 -10.85 9.07
CA GLY A 197 11.32 -9.63 8.98
C GLY A 197 10.87 -8.62 10.02
N LEU A 198 10.10 -7.64 9.60
CA LEU A 198 9.69 -6.48 10.38
C LEU A 198 8.94 -6.81 11.67
N LEU A 199 8.08 -7.83 11.67
CA LEU A 199 7.27 -8.15 12.86
C LEU A 199 8.02 -9.02 13.87
N GLU A 200 9.00 -9.82 13.44
CA GLU A 200 9.83 -10.63 14.35
C GLU A 200 10.75 -9.76 15.22
N VAL A 201 11.13 -8.58 14.73
CA VAL A 201 12.15 -7.73 15.39
C VAL A 201 11.57 -6.62 16.27
N LEU A 202 10.25 -6.42 16.29
CA LEU A 202 9.61 -5.36 17.07
C LEU A 202 9.02 -5.93 18.38
N PRO A 203 9.62 -5.66 19.54
CA PRO A 203 9.12 -6.16 20.82
C PRO A 203 7.73 -5.60 21.16
N ASP A 204 6.89 -6.43 21.78
CA ASP A 204 5.50 -6.09 22.15
C ASP A 204 5.42 -4.81 23.00
N GLU A 205 6.43 -4.52 23.82
CA GLU A 205 6.48 -3.34 24.68
C GLU A 205 6.58 -2.01 23.91
N MET A 206 6.88 -2.05 22.61
CA MET A 206 6.83 -0.88 21.73
C MET A 206 5.41 -0.44 21.41
N PHE A 207 4.42 -1.28 21.71
CA PHE A 207 3.03 -1.08 21.36
C PHE A 207 2.18 -1.04 22.62
N LYS A 208 1.13 -0.23 22.59
CA LYS A 208 0.03 -0.39 23.56
C LYS A 208 -0.59 -1.79 23.43
N PRO A 209 -1.19 -2.33 24.51
CA PRO A 209 -1.67 -3.71 24.54
C PRO A 209 -2.60 -4.07 23.38
N GLU A 210 -3.50 -3.16 22.98
CA GLU A 210 -4.46 -3.44 21.90
C GLU A 210 -3.80 -3.49 20.51
N THR A 211 -2.70 -2.76 20.31
CA THR A 211 -1.92 -2.82 19.06
C THR A 211 -1.10 -4.10 19.03
N ALA A 212 -0.46 -4.50 20.14
CA ALA A 212 0.27 -5.77 20.23
C ALA A 212 -0.66 -6.97 19.98
N GLU A 213 -1.83 -7.01 20.63
CA GLU A 213 -2.82 -8.08 20.42
C GLU A 213 -3.30 -8.14 18.96
N TYR A 214 -3.53 -6.98 18.33
CA TYR A 214 -3.87 -6.90 16.92
C TYR A 214 -2.78 -7.51 16.03
N LEU A 215 -1.51 -7.19 16.30
CA LEU A 215 -0.37 -7.67 15.51
C LEU A 215 -0.16 -9.18 15.68
N ASN A 216 -0.28 -9.69 16.91
CA ASN A 216 -0.20 -11.11 17.19
C ASN A 216 -1.30 -11.90 16.45
N ARG A 217 -2.56 -11.43 16.50
CA ARG A 217 -3.67 -12.06 15.76
C ARG A 217 -3.49 -11.94 14.25
N PHE A 218 -2.96 -10.81 13.77
CA PHE A 218 -2.70 -10.61 12.35
C PHE A 218 -1.57 -11.52 11.84
N GLY A 219 -0.52 -11.73 12.63
CA GLY A 219 0.64 -12.55 12.27
C GLY A 219 0.38 -14.06 12.31
N GLU A 220 -0.52 -14.52 13.18
CA GLU A 220 -0.77 -15.95 13.43
C GLU A 220 -0.93 -16.80 12.15
N PRO A 221 -1.73 -16.41 11.14
CA PRO A 221 -1.93 -17.23 9.94
C PRO A 221 -0.67 -17.40 9.09
N PHE A 222 0.34 -16.54 9.27
CA PHE A 222 1.54 -16.49 8.45
C PHE A 222 2.77 -17.11 9.10
N ILE A 223 2.77 -17.22 10.43
CA ILE A 223 3.87 -17.79 11.22
C ILE A 223 3.82 -19.32 11.18
N ASN A 224 2.62 -19.90 11.16
CA ASN A 224 2.41 -21.35 11.25
C ASN A 224 1.85 -21.99 9.97
N ASN A 225 2.07 -21.37 8.81
CA ASN A 225 1.54 -21.89 7.53
C ASN A 225 2.39 -23.01 6.90
N GLY A 226 3.48 -23.43 7.55
CA GLY A 226 4.34 -24.52 7.09
C GLY A 226 5.25 -24.14 5.91
N ILE A 227 5.44 -22.84 5.65
CA ILE A 227 6.30 -22.33 4.58
C ILE A 227 7.42 -21.50 5.21
N ASN A 228 8.67 -21.87 4.96
CA ASN A 228 9.81 -21.07 5.42
C ASN A 228 10.08 -19.87 4.49
N LEU A 229 10.94 -18.95 4.94
CA LEU A 229 11.24 -17.73 4.18
C LEU A 229 11.77 -18.02 2.76
N ASP A 230 12.64 -19.01 2.59
CA ASP A 230 13.25 -19.32 1.30
C ASP A 230 12.20 -19.84 0.29
N GLU A 231 11.32 -20.73 0.74
CA GLU A 231 10.16 -21.21 -0.02
C GLU A 231 9.22 -20.05 -0.39
N ALA A 232 8.96 -19.14 0.56
CA ALA A 232 8.12 -17.96 0.32
C ALA A 232 8.74 -17.03 -0.74
N LEU A 233 10.07 -16.87 -0.76
CA LEU A 233 10.75 -16.04 -1.76
C LEU A 233 10.76 -16.68 -3.16
N ILE A 234 10.91 -18.01 -3.24
CA ILE A 234 10.74 -18.76 -4.49
C ILE A 234 9.32 -18.57 -5.03
N GLU A 235 8.32 -18.71 -4.16
CA GLU A 235 6.92 -18.58 -4.54
C GLU A 235 6.56 -17.14 -4.94
N ARG A 236 7.08 -16.15 -4.21
CA ARG A 236 6.97 -14.73 -4.59
C ARG A 236 7.48 -14.49 -6.00
N ARG A 237 8.57 -15.15 -6.42
CA ARG A 237 9.09 -15.02 -7.79
C ARG A 237 8.13 -15.65 -8.82
N ARG A 238 7.52 -16.80 -8.52
CA ARG A 238 6.51 -17.43 -9.38
C ARG A 238 5.28 -16.52 -9.53
N LEU A 239 4.73 -16.02 -8.42
CA LEU A 239 3.59 -15.11 -8.41
C LEU A 239 3.88 -13.83 -9.19
N ARG A 240 5.06 -13.22 -9.03
CA ARG A 240 5.44 -12.04 -9.80
C ARG A 240 5.45 -12.31 -11.31
N ARG A 241 5.90 -13.49 -11.75
CA ARG A 241 5.85 -13.87 -13.16
C ARG A 241 4.42 -14.07 -13.65
N LEU A 242 3.59 -14.74 -12.85
CA LEU A 242 2.16 -14.94 -13.15
C LEU A 242 1.44 -13.60 -13.33
N TRP A 243 1.59 -12.69 -12.37
CA TRP A 243 1.00 -11.35 -12.45
C TRP A 243 1.60 -10.48 -13.56
N SER A 244 2.90 -10.61 -13.85
CA SER A 244 3.49 -9.91 -14.99
C SER A 244 2.88 -10.39 -16.32
N SER A 245 2.67 -11.69 -16.48
CA SER A 245 2.02 -12.26 -17.66
C SER A 245 0.55 -11.90 -17.77
N PHE A 246 -0.14 -11.75 -16.64
CA PHE A 246 -1.55 -11.35 -16.60
C PHE A 246 -1.75 -9.87 -16.99
N LEU A 247 -0.78 -9.01 -16.65
CA LEU A 247 -0.85 -7.56 -16.91
C LEU A 247 -0.28 -7.13 -18.28
N THR A 248 0.19 -8.07 -19.09
CA THR A 248 0.71 -7.86 -20.46
C THR A 248 -0.24 -8.41 -21.52
#